data_AF-X8CTY7-F1
#
_entry.id   AF-X8CTY7-F1
#
_cell.length_a   1.000
_cell.length_b   1.000
_cell.length_c   1.000
_cell.angle_alpha   90.00
_cell.angle_beta   90.00
_cell.angle_gamma   90.00
#
_symmetry.space_group_name_H-M   'P 1'
#
loop_
_entity.id
_entity.type
_entity.pdbx_description
1 polymer ?
#
loop_
_entity_poly.entity_id
_entity_poly.type
_entity_poly.pdbx_seq_one_letter_code
_entity_poly.pdbx_strand_id
1 'polypeptide(L)'
;MRFTHELRMTLRALGSLRVEADLIDAVDDMYYLTCNELVTMPGDARLRIKRRRTERERLQAQFPPDVIDGAWAPVPHSPDDSGAGTTAEDGSAEQLAQG
;
A
#
# COMPACT_ATOMS: atom_id res chain seq x y z
N MET A 1 17.90 -16.28 -4.95
CA MET A 1 16.63 -16.45 -4.22
C MET A 1 15.82 -15.16 -4.30
N ARG A 2 14.63 -15.17 -4.91
CA ARG A 2 13.75 -14.00 -4.99
C ARG A 2 12.64 -14.17 -3.96
N PHE A 3 12.90 -13.77 -2.71
CA PHE A 3 12.03 -13.99 -1.56
C PHE A 3 10.56 -13.64 -1.80
N THR A 4 10.28 -12.50 -2.42
CA THR A 4 8.90 -12.05 -2.71
C THR A 4 8.18 -12.93 -3.71
N HIS A 5 8.91 -13.62 -4.59
CA HIS A 5 8.32 -14.56 -5.53
C HIS A 5 8.02 -15.91 -4.86
N GLU A 6 8.96 -16.44 -4.10
CA GLU A 6 8.75 -17.68 -3.34
C GLU A 6 7.54 -17.53 -2.40
N LEU A 7 7.48 -16.44 -1.63
CA LEU A 7 6.34 -16.14 -0.77
C LEU A 7 5.03 -16.09 -1.58
N ARG A 8 5.03 -15.45 -2.75
CA ARG A 8 3.84 -15.36 -3.60
C ARG A 8 3.37 -16.74 -4.07
N MET A 9 4.29 -17.64 -4.42
CA MET A 9 3.96 -19.00 -4.84
C MET A 9 3.43 -19.83 -3.67
N THR A 10 4.06 -19.75 -2.49
CA THR A 10 3.59 -20.42 -1.27
C THR A 10 2.18 -19.96 -0.89
N LEU A 11 1.92 -18.64 -0.91
CA LEU A 11 0.59 -18.10 -0.61
C LEU A 11 -0.46 -18.54 -1.63
N ARG A 12 -0.09 -18.69 -2.91
CA ARG A 12 -1.01 -19.18 -3.95
C ARG A 12 -1.42 -20.63 -3.69
N ALA A 13 -0.46 -21.50 -3.38
CA ALA A 13 -0.72 -22.89 -3.05
C ALA A 13 -1.62 -23.01 -1.80
N LEU A 14 -1.31 -22.24 -0.75
CA LEU A 14 -2.11 -22.19 0.47
C LEU A 14 -3.53 -21.63 0.22
N GLY A 15 -3.66 -20.63 -0.64
CA GLY A 15 -4.95 -20.08 -1.05
C GLY A 15 -5.82 -21.11 -1.76
N SER A 16 -5.25 -21.93 -2.64
CA SER A 16 -5.99 -23.04 -3.28
C SER A 16 -6.58 -24.01 -2.25
N LEU A 17 -5.79 -24.42 -1.26
CA LEU A 17 -6.26 -25.31 -0.18
C LEU A 17 -7.40 -24.69 0.63
N ARG A 18 -7.40 -23.37 0.81
CA ARG A 18 -8.43 -22.65 1.57
C ARG A 18 -9.72 -22.45 0.79
N VAL A 19 -9.63 -22.25 -0.52
CA VAL A 19 -10.80 -22.24 -1.40
C VAL A 19 -11.46 -23.62 -1.42
N GLU A 20 -10.66 -24.69 -1.53
CA GLU A 20 -11.17 -26.06 -1.49
C GLU A 20 -11.86 -26.39 -0.15
N ALA A 21 -11.33 -25.84 0.95
CA ALA A 21 -11.93 -25.96 2.28
C ALA A 21 -13.10 -24.97 2.53
N ASP A 22 -13.55 -24.23 1.52
CA ASP A 22 -14.62 -23.21 1.59
C ASP A 22 -14.37 -22.11 2.65
N LEU A 23 -13.11 -21.81 2.95
CA LEU A 23 -12.73 -20.79 3.94
C LEU A 23 -12.66 -19.37 3.34
N ILE A 24 -12.42 -19.27 2.03
CA ILE A 24 -12.33 -18.01 1.26
C ILE A 24 -12.89 -18.24 -0.15
N ASP A 25 -13.23 -17.16 -0.86
CA ASP A 25 -13.87 -17.22 -2.18
C ASP A 25 -12.88 -17.40 -3.34
N ALA A 26 -11.70 -16.78 -3.25
CA ALA A 26 -10.69 -16.82 -4.30
C ALA A 26 -9.28 -16.95 -3.74
N VAL A 27 -8.37 -17.53 -4.52
CA VAL A 27 -6.95 -17.69 -4.13
C VAL A 27 -6.29 -16.34 -3.85
N ASP A 28 -6.66 -15.29 -4.57
CA ASP A 28 -6.08 -13.95 -4.37
C ASP A 28 -6.65 -13.23 -3.11
N ASP A 29 -7.67 -13.80 -2.44
CA ASP A 29 -8.18 -13.24 -1.18
C ASP A 29 -7.15 -13.29 -0.05
N MET A 30 -6.15 -14.17 -0.19
CA MET A 30 -4.99 -14.26 0.69
C MET A 30 -4.28 -12.91 0.87
N TYR A 31 -4.31 -12.02 -0.14
CA TYR A 31 -3.65 -10.71 -0.08
C TYR A 31 -4.43 -9.65 0.71
N TYR A 32 -5.65 -9.96 1.13
CA TYR A 32 -6.45 -9.10 2.01
C TYR A 32 -6.36 -9.52 3.48
N LEU A 33 -5.56 -10.54 3.81
CA LEU A 33 -5.28 -10.99 5.17
C LEU A 33 -3.87 -10.57 5.60
N THR A 34 -3.72 -10.19 6.87
CA THR A 34 -2.42 -9.92 7.49
C THR A 34 -1.67 -11.21 7.77
N CYS A 35 -0.35 -11.18 7.96
CA CYS A 35 0.45 -12.37 8.29
C CYS A 35 -0.10 -13.17 9.48
N ASN A 36 -0.62 -12.50 10.51
CA ASN A 36 -1.22 -13.18 11.65
C ASN A 36 -2.53 -13.89 11.27
N GLU A 37 -3.39 -13.23 10.50
CA GLU A 37 -4.64 -13.83 10.01
C GLU A 37 -4.38 -14.96 9.00
N LEU A 38 -3.25 -14.93 8.30
CA LEU A 38 -2.79 -16.01 7.42
C LEU A 38 -2.37 -17.28 8.19
N VAL A 39 -1.82 -17.11 9.39
CA VAL A 39 -1.39 -18.21 10.26
C VAL A 39 -2.56 -18.72 11.10
N THR A 40 -3.40 -17.81 11.59
CA THR A 40 -4.59 -18.11 12.38
C THR A 40 -5.81 -17.50 11.70
N MET A 41 -6.48 -18.32 10.88
CA MET A 41 -7.63 -17.87 10.09
C MET A 41 -8.76 -17.40 11.02
N PRO A 42 -9.21 -16.15 10.89
CA PRO A 42 -10.33 -15.66 11.67
C PRO A 42 -11.64 -16.28 11.16
N GLY A 43 -12.59 -16.54 12.07
CA GLY A 43 -13.91 -17.06 11.70
C GLY A 43 -14.72 -16.13 10.79
N ASP A 44 -14.38 -14.83 10.76
CA ASP A 44 -15.01 -13.80 9.92
C ASP A 44 -14.24 -13.51 8.61
N ALA A 45 -13.32 -14.38 8.18
CA ALA A 45 -12.37 -14.13 7.09
C ALA A 45 -13.03 -13.56 5.83
N ARG A 46 -14.08 -14.19 5.32
CA ARG A 46 -14.79 -13.75 4.09
C ARG A 46 -15.35 -12.33 4.21
N LEU A 47 -16.01 -12.03 5.34
CA LEU A 47 -16.56 -10.70 5.59
C LEU A 47 -15.46 -9.64 5.67
N ARG A 48 -14.35 -9.99 6.33
CA ARG A 48 -13.17 -9.14 6.47
C ARG A 48 -12.49 -8.86 5.14
N ILE A 49 -12.31 -9.88 4.31
CA ILE A 49 -11.77 -9.77 2.95
C ILE A 49 -12.64 -8.82 2.12
N LYS A 50 -13.96 -9.04 2.11
CA LYS A 50 -14.91 -8.19 1.38
C LYS A 50 -14.79 -6.72 1.80
N ARG A 51 -14.77 -6.45 3.11
CA ARG A 51 -14.61 -5.09 3.66
C ARG A 51 -13.28 -4.46 3.21
N ARG A 52 -12.18 -5.20 3.30
CA ARG A 52 -10.85 -4.70 2.93
C ARG A 52 -10.69 -4.50 1.42
N ARG A 53 -11.40 -5.27 0.59
CA ARG A 53 -11.45 -5.06 -0.86
C ARG A 53 -12.10 -3.72 -1.19
N THR A 54 -13.29 -3.47 -0.64
CA THR A 54 -13.97 -2.16 -0.79
C THR A 54 -13.12 -1.01 -0.26
N GLU A 55 -12.45 -1.20 0.88
CA GLU A 55 -11.57 -0.17 1.42
C GLU A 55 -10.36 0.09 0.53
N ARG A 56 -9.76 -0.96 -0.04
CA ARG A 56 -8.66 -0.81 -1.00
C ARG A 56 -9.11 -0.03 -2.23
N GLU A 57 -10.28 -0.34 -2.79
CA GLU A 57 -10.84 0.41 -3.93
C GLU A 57 -11.05 1.88 -3.56
N ARG A 58 -11.59 2.17 -2.38
CA ARG A 58 -11.75 3.54 -1.86
C ARG A 58 -10.40 4.26 -1.73
N LEU A 59 -9.40 3.60 -1.17
CA LEU A 59 -8.06 4.18 -0.95
C LEU A 59 -7.26 4.35 -2.24
N GLN A 60 -7.44 3.47 -3.24
CA GLN A 60 -6.75 3.57 -4.52
C GLN A 60 -7.13 4.82 -5.33
N ALA A 61 -8.30 5.41 -5.06
CA ALA A 61 -8.72 6.67 -5.66
C ALA A 61 -8.12 7.91 -4.96
N GLN A 62 -7.40 7.75 -3.85
CA GLN A 62 -6.86 8.84 -3.04
C GLN A 62 -5.34 8.91 -3.17
N PHE A 63 -4.80 10.12 -3.09
CA PHE A 63 -3.36 10.37 -3.06
C PHE A 63 -2.93 10.62 -1.62
N PRO A 64 -1.97 9.85 -1.09
CA PRO A 64 -1.42 10.12 0.23
C PRO A 64 -0.55 11.39 0.17
N PRO A 65 -0.51 12.19 1.26
CA PRO A 65 0.46 13.29 1.36
C PRO A 65 1.88 12.73 1.49
N ASP A 66 2.88 13.51 1.05
CA ASP A 66 4.30 13.14 1.13
C ASP A 66 4.78 12.94 2.57
N VAL A 67 4.22 13.73 3.49
CA VAL A 67 4.48 13.65 4.93
C VAL A 67 3.15 13.55 5.67
N ILE A 68 3.03 12.52 6.50
CA ILE A 68 1.91 12.38 7.44
C ILE A 68 2.43 12.78 8.83
N ASP A 69 2.13 14.01 9.25
CA ASP A 69 2.40 14.51 10.61
C ASP A 69 1.07 14.77 11.32
N GLY A 70 0.57 13.76 12.02
CA GLY A 70 -0.72 13.79 12.71
C GLY A 70 -1.86 13.16 11.92
N ALA A 71 -2.96 13.89 11.72
CA ALA A 71 -4.14 13.36 11.06
C ALA A 71 -3.91 13.21 9.55
N TRP A 72 -4.27 12.04 9.01
CA TRP A 72 -4.22 11.80 7.58
C TRP A 72 -5.42 12.46 6.88
N ALA A 73 -5.15 13.21 5.82
CA ALA A 73 -6.13 13.73 4.88
C ALA A 73 -5.65 13.49 3.44
N PRO A 74 -6.53 13.08 2.51
CA PRO A 74 -6.18 12.95 1.10
C PRO A 74 -5.81 14.31 0.50
N VAL A 75 -4.81 14.33 -0.38
CA VAL A 75 -4.45 15.53 -1.17
C VAL A 75 -5.00 15.43 -2.59
N PRO A 76 -5.38 16.54 -3.23
CA PRO A 76 -5.78 16.53 -4.64
C PRO A 76 -4.60 16.13 -5.52
N HIS A 77 -4.87 15.35 -6.57
CA HIS A 77 -3.87 15.00 -7.56
C HIS A 77 -3.54 16.22 -8.41
N SER A 78 -2.35 16.80 -8.24
CA SER A 78 -1.80 17.72 -9.24
C SER A 78 -0.96 16.89 -10.24
N PRO A 79 -1.29 16.87 -11.53
CA PRO A 79 -0.49 16.15 -12.53
C PRO A 79 0.95 16.68 -12.64
N ASP A 80 1.19 17.91 -12.17
CA ASP A 80 2.50 18.58 -12.19
C ASP A 80 3.43 18.14 -11.05
N ASP A 81 2.94 17.37 -10.08
CA ASP A 81 3.72 16.86 -8.94
C ASP A 81 4.45 15.54 -9.26
N SER A 82 4.61 15.25 -10.54
CA SER A 82 5.38 14.11 -11.02
C SER A 82 6.88 14.41 -10.93
N GLY A 83 7.42 14.45 -9.71
CA GLY A 83 8.84 14.22 -9.47
C GLY A 83 9.83 15.22 -10.07
N ALA A 84 9.51 16.51 -10.09
CA ALA A 84 10.55 17.53 -10.21
C ALA A 84 11.21 17.71 -8.84
N GLY A 85 12.12 16.79 -8.50
CA GLY A 85 13.16 17.09 -7.54
C GLY A 85 13.96 18.28 -8.07
N THR A 86 13.58 19.50 -7.68
CA THR A 86 14.41 20.68 -7.90
C THR A 86 15.72 20.43 -7.18
N THR A 87 16.72 20.07 -7.97
CA THR A 87 18.12 20.30 -7.70
C THR A 87 18.25 21.78 -7.35
N ALA A 88 18.36 22.10 -6.06
CA ALA A 88 18.80 23.40 -5.60
C ALA A 88 20.31 23.50 -5.82
N GLU A 89 20.70 23.69 -7.07
CA GLU A 89 21.92 24.40 -7.44
C GLU A 89 21.48 25.58 -8.30
N ASP A 90 21.50 26.79 -7.75
CA ASP A 90 22.49 27.81 -8.12
C ASP A 90 22.14 29.19 -7.51
N GLY A 91 23.17 29.92 -7.07
CA GLY A 91 23.17 31.39 -7.18
C GLY A 91 22.66 32.27 -6.02
N SER A 92 23.14 32.10 -4.77
CA SER A 92 23.22 33.26 -3.86
C SER A 92 24.43 34.13 -4.21
N ALA A 93 24.25 34.99 -5.20
CA ALA A 93 24.99 36.24 -5.28
C ALA A 93 24.23 37.28 -4.45
N GLU A 94 24.75 37.63 -3.28
CA GLU A 94 24.45 38.93 -2.68
C GLU A 94 25.71 39.49 -2.01
N GLN A 95 26.42 40.31 -2.78
CA GLN A 95 27.21 41.42 -2.26
C GLN A 95 26.36 42.23 -1.28
N LEU A 96 26.91 42.53 -0.09
CA LEU A 96 27.02 43.88 0.50
C LEU A 96 27.31 43.80 2.03
N ALA A 97 28.56 44.02 2.41
CA ALA A 97 28.96 44.69 3.66
C ALA A 97 30.32 45.37 3.36
N GLN A 98 30.34 46.66 3.00
CA GLN A 98 30.37 47.83 3.89
C GLN A 98 31.55 47.82 4.87
N GLY A 99 32.42 48.83 4.75
CA GLY A 99 33.40 49.21 5.77
C GLY A 99 34.81 49.40 5.23
#